data_AF-A0A1Y4JYC2-F1
#
_entry.id   AF-A0A1Y4JYC2-F1
#
_cell.length_a   1.000
_cell.length_b   1.000
_cell.length_c   1.000
_cell.angle_alpha   90.00
_cell.angle_beta   90.00
_cell.angle_gamma   90.00
#
_symmetry.space_group_name_H-M   'P 1'
#
loop_
_entity.id
_entity.type
_entity.pdbx_description
1 polymer ?
#
loop_
_entity_poly.entity_id
_entity_poly.type
_entity_poly.pdbx_seq_one_letter_code
_entity_poly.pdbx_strand_id
1 'polypeptide(L)'
;MLSGALAARTTLRDEGFSIPGYLRHRALRLLPPLWLSWLLICVWYMARGSFHFDVPAWRFALTVFGLDGYVSYALNLGPSFYYCGEWFYGAIVIAAVLWPLMRWLLRRAGVAGSVALVVVAEALAFLALGRDATLLWRSLPVCLGSYLLGACVSEVRLTRNVVASASVCAVAFLSGLIIVGLPPAVRFQLVGLGVFGLVELREQLLESGGERRPSEGLARARRVLVRLSGLTLYFFMWQFAVIRWAVPLAAGSVDHAFGAFDYWGLAVIVILVTALAAALTQQLERGIREFVA
;
A
#
# COMPACT_ATOMS: atom_id res chain seq x y z
N MET A 1 4.44 2.50 4.16
CA MET A 1 5.90 2.73 4.06
C MET A 1 6.40 2.70 2.63
N LEU A 2 6.38 1.56 1.91
CA LEU A 2 6.95 1.44 0.55
C LEU A 2 6.49 2.55 -0.44
N SER A 3 5.19 2.83 -0.50
CA SER A 3 4.63 3.85 -1.41
C SER A 3 5.16 5.26 -1.11
N GLY A 4 5.42 5.58 0.15
CA GLY A 4 5.97 6.87 0.58
C GLY A 4 7.47 6.99 0.34
N ALA A 5 8.23 5.92 0.58
CA ALA A 5 9.65 5.86 0.20
C ALA A 5 9.84 6.07 -1.31
N LEU A 6 9.00 5.41 -2.12
CA LEU A 6 9.02 5.60 -3.57
C LEU A 6 8.70 7.06 -3.95
N ALA A 7 7.71 7.69 -3.29
CA ALA A 7 7.36 9.09 -3.50
C ALA A 7 8.55 10.01 -3.23
N ALA A 8 9.22 9.81 -2.09
CA ALA A 8 10.38 10.58 -1.66
C ALA A 8 11.51 10.47 -2.67
N ARG A 9 11.91 9.24 -3.02
CA ARG A 9 13.00 8.99 -3.98
C ARG A 9 12.75 9.63 -5.35
N THR A 10 11.51 9.63 -5.82
CA THR A 10 11.20 10.17 -7.15
C THR A 10 10.99 11.69 -7.17
N THR A 11 10.64 12.32 -6.05
CA THR A 11 10.15 13.71 -6.07
C THR A 11 10.79 14.64 -5.06
N LEU A 12 11.42 14.14 -3.98
CA LEU A 12 11.86 14.99 -2.88
C LEU A 12 12.99 15.95 -3.30
N ARG A 13 13.94 15.42 -4.06
CA ARG A 13 15.10 16.14 -4.63
C ARG A 13 14.88 16.67 -6.04
N ASP A 14 13.72 16.37 -6.63
CA ASP A 14 13.35 16.90 -7.94
C ASP A 14 12.96 18.38 -7.81
N GLU A 15 13.78 19.27 -8.37
CA GLU A 15 13.51 20.71 -8.43
C GLU A 15 12.41 21.05 -9.45
N GLY A 16 12.19 20.19 -10.45
CA GLY A 16 11.13 20.30 -11.46
C GLY A 16 9.79 19.70 -11.03
N PHE A 17 9.62 19.39 -9.73
CA PHE A 17 8.42 18.73 -9.22
C PHE A 17 7.15 19.52 -9.55
N SER A 18 6.29 18.93 -10.38
CA SER A 18 4.95 19.43 -10.68
C SER A 18 3.88 18.58 -9.99
N ILE A 19 2.98 19.23 -9.25
CA ILE A 19 1.86 18.55 -8.58
C ILE A 19 0.97 17.81 -9.60
N PRO A 20 0.53 18.42 -10.72
CA PRO A 20 -0.33 17.74 -11.69
C PRO A 20 0.36 16.54 -12.33
N GLY A 21 1.65 16.65 -12.68
CA GLY A 21 2.42 15.55 -13.26
C GLY A 21 2.55 14.36 -12.31
N TYR A 22 2.82 14.63 -11.04
CA TYR A 22 2.88 13.61 -10.00
C TYR A 22 1.52 12.93 -9.78
N LEU A 23 0.44 13.70 -9.63
CA LEU A 23 -0.90 13.15 -9.42
C LEU A 23 -1.36 12.32 -10.62
N ARG A 24 -1.06 12.76 -11.85
CA ARG A 24 -1.31 11.99 -13.07
C ARG A 24 -0.57 10.67 -13.07
N HIS A 25 0.73 10.68 -12.74
CA HIS A 25 1.54 9.45 -12.66
C HIS A 25 1.03 8.48 -11.59
N ARG A 26 0.58 9.01 -10.44
CA ARG A 26 -0.05 8.21 -9.39
C ARG A 26 -1.41 7.64 -9.83
N ALA A 27 -2.25 8.45 -10.46
CA ALA A 27 -3.54 8.02 -10.97
C ALA A 27 -3.39 6.86 -11.97
N LEU A 28 -2.43 6.94 -12.90
CA LEU A 28 -2.15 5.87 -13.86
C LEU A 28 -1.68 4.57 -13.21
N ARG A 29 -1.05 4.62 -12.04
CA ARG A 29 -0.60 3.42 -11.31
C ARG A 29 -1.65 2.85 -10.38
N LEU A 30 -2.60 3.66 -9.92
CA LEU A 30 -3.60 3.27 -8.94
C LEU A 30 -4.93 2.91 -9.61
N LEU A 31 -5.43 3.72 -10.55
CA LEU A 31 -6.77 3.59 -11.10
C LEU A 31 -6.95 2.38 -12.02
N PRO A 32 -6.04 2.02 -12.94
CA PRO A 32 -6.26 0.84 -13.78
C PRO A 32 -6.37 -0.48 -12.98
N PRO A 33 -5.49 -0.77 -11.99
CA PRO A 33 -5.68 -1.92 -11.11
C PRO A 33 -7.02 -1.91 -10.37
N LEU A 34 -7.45 -0.72 -9.92
CA LEU A 34 -8.73 -0.54 -9.25
C LEU A 34 -9.88 -0.93 -10.16
N TRP A 35 -10.00 -0.28 -11.31
CA TRP A 35 -11.11 -0.48 -12.22
C TRP A 35 -11.17 -1.89 -12.78
N LEU A 36 -10.02 -2.48 -13.11
CA LEU A 36 -9.97 -3.86 -13.60
C LEU A 36 -10.48 -4.83 -12.54
N SER A 37 -10.02 -4.69 -11.30
CA SER A 37 -10.49 -5.53 -10.19
C SER A 37 -11.97 -5.28 -9.90
N TRP A 38 -12.39 -4.00 -9.86
CA TRP A 38 -13.75 -3.60 -9.55
C TRP A 38 -14.74 -4.14 -10.58
N LEU A 39 -14.45 -4.00 -11.88
CA LEU A 39 -15.33 -4.46 -12.97
C LEU A 39 -15.53 -5.98 -12.93
N LEU A 40 -14.44 -6.74 -12.76
CA LEU A 40 -14.51 -8.20 -12.69
C LEU A 40 -15.38 -8.67 -11.51
N ILE A 41 -15.24 -8.01 -10.37
CA ILE A 41 -16.02 -8.32 -9.19
C ILE A 41 -17.47 -7.86 -9.36
N CYS A 42 -17.70 -6.67 -9.91
CA CYS A 42 -19.02 -6.12 -10.19
C CYS A 42 -19.84 -7.06 -11.09
N VAL A 43 -19.25 -7.53 -12.20
CA VAL A 43 -19.88 -8.52 -13.10
C VAL A 43 -20.26 -9.80 -12.34
N TRP A 44 -19.39 -10.26 -11.45
CA TRP A 44 -19.68 -11.43 -10.61
C TRP A 44 -20.87 -11.21 -9.65
N TYR A 45 -20.97 -10.05 -8.99
CA TYR A 45 -22.12 -9.71 -8.14
C TYR A 45 -23.41 -9.59 -8.95
N MET A 46 -23.36 -9.02 -10.16
CA MET A 46 -24.49 -8.97 -11.07
C MET A 46 -24.95 -10.37 -11.48
N ALA A 47 -24.03 -11.26 -11.83
CA ALA A 47 -24.34 -12.64 -12.20
C ALA A 47 -25.01 -13.44 -11.06
N ARG A 48 -24.77 -13.07 -9.80
CA ARG A 48 -25.39 -13.67 -8.60
C ARG A 48 -26.65 -12.95 -8.11
N GLY A 49 -27.14 -11.93 -8.83
CA GLY A 49 -28.28 -11.12 -8.39
C GLY A 49 -28.05 -10.40 -7.06
N SER A 50 -26.79 -10.24 -6.63
CA SER A 50 -26.40 -9.67 -5.33
C SER A 50 -25.87 -8.23 -5.49
N PHE A 51 -26.11 -7.61 -6.64
CA PHE A 51 -25.69 -6.24 -6.91
C PHE A 51 -26.68 -5.25 -6.29
N HIS A 52 -26.16 -4.28 -5.54
CA HIS A 52 -26.97 -3.29 -4.84
C HIS A 52 -27.36 -2.15 -5.81
N PHE A 53 -28.56 -2.25 -6.39
CA PHE A 53 -29.12 -1.19 -7.24
C PHE A 53 -29.68 0.00 -6.45
N ASP A 54 -29.93 -0.17 -5.14
CA ASP A 54 -30.56 0.84 -4.27
C ASP A 54 -29.57 1.87 -3.69
N VAL A 55 -28.29 1.78 -4.06
CA VAL A 55 -27.24 2.69 -3.57
C VAL A 55 -27.35 4.04 -4.29
N PRO A 56 -27.35 5.19 -3.57
CA PRO A 56 -27.38 6.51 -4.19
C PRO A 56 -26.26 6.71 -5.22
N ALA A 57 -26.62 7.13 -6.43
CA ALA A 57 -25.69 7.24 -7.56
C ALA A 57 -24.46 8.13 -7.27
N TRP A 58 -24.60 9.17 -6.43
CA TRP A 58 -23.49 10.04 -6.06
C TRP A 58 -22.34 9.27 -5.36
N ARG A 59 -22.63 8.16 -4.68
CA ARG A 59 -21.60 7.33 -4.02
C ARG A 59 -20.70 6.62 -5.02
N PHE A 60 -21.16 6.43 -6.26
CA PHE A 60 -20.32 5.90 -7.32
C PHE A 60 -19.13 6.81 -7.63
N ALA A 61 -19.25 8.13 -7.42
CA ALA A 61 -18.12 9.05 -7.56
C ALA A 61 -16.99 8.72 -6.57
N LEU A 62 -17.31 8.18 -5.39
CA LEU A 62 -16.29 7.71 -4.44
C LEU A 62 -15.58 6.47 -4.97
N THR A 63 -16.31 5.54 -5.59
CA THR A 63 -15.77 4.33 -6.23
C THR A 63 -14.87 4.65 -7.40
N VAL A 64 -15.19 5.70 -8.17
CA VAL A 64 -14.36 6.15 -9.30
C VAL A 64 -12.91 6.44 -8.90
N PHE A 65 -12.72 6.93 -7.68
CA PHE A 65 -11.41 7.21 -7.10
C PHE A 65 -10.95 6.16 -6.08
N GLY A 66 -11.72 5.09 -5.85
CA GLY A 66 -11.47 4.07 -4.83
C GLY A 66 -11.51 4.60 -3.39
N LEU A 67 -12.29 5.65 -3.15
CA LEU A 67 -12.50 6.28 -1.84
C LEU A 67 -13.74 5.73 -1.13
N ASP A 68 -14.63 5.04 -1.83
CA ASP A 68 -15.90 4.52 -1.29
C ASP A 68 -15.71 3.64 -0.06
N GLY A 69 -14.75 2.72 -0.06
CA GLY A 69 -14.44 1.88 1.10
C GLY A 69 -13.97 2.67 2.30
N TYR A 70 -13.07 3.63 2.07
CA TYR A 70 -12.50 4.44 3.12
C TYR A 70 -13.54 5.40 3.72
N VAL A 71 -14.31 6.06 2.87
CA VAL A 71 -15.31 7.06 3.25
C VAL A 71 -16.56 6.40 3.85
N SER A 72 -17.00 5.25 3.31
CA SER A 72 -18.12 4.50 3.91
C SER A 72 -17.78 4.03 5.32
N TYR A 73 -16.53 3.64 5.55
CA TYR A 73 -16.02 3.27 6.87
C TYR A 73 -15.87 4.48 7.79
N ALA A 74 -15.20 5.55 7.34
CA ALA A 74 -14.88 6.70 8.18
C ALA A 74 -16.10 7.55 8.55
N LEU A 75 -17.09 7.65 7.65
CA LEU A 75 -18.28 8.48 7.83
C LEU A 75 -19.56 7.66 8.08
N ASN A 76 -19.44 6.33 8.22
CA ASN A 76 -20.55 5.40 8.44
C ASN A 76 -21.73 5.62 7.46
N LEU A 77 -21.42 5.76 6.17
CA LEU A 77 -22.42 6.18 5.18
C LEU A 77 -23.45 5.08 4.86
N GLY A 78 -23.31 3.85 5.34
CA GLY A 78 -24.15 2.72 4.92
C GLY A 78 -23.70 2.13 3.57
N PRO A 79 -24.56 1.39 2.85
CA PRO A 79 -24.17 0.64 1.64
C PRO A 79 -23.57 1.52 0.53
N SER A 80 -22.51 1.03 -0.11
CA SER A 80 -21.82 1.72 -1.21
C SER A 80 -21.45 0.73 -2.31
N PHE A 81 -20.94 1.23 -3.45
CA PHE A 81 -20.44 0.39 -4.55
C PHE A 81 -19.05 -0.23 -4.25
N TYR A 82 -18.74 -0.38 -2.96
CA TYR A 82 -17.51 -0.96 -2.44
C TYR A 82 -17.49 -2.48 -2.64
N TYR A 83 -17.08 -2.88 -3.85
CA TYR A 83 -16.93 -4.28 -4.22
C TYR A 83 -15.47 -4.75 -4.17
N CYS A 84 -14.52 -3.84 -4.38
CA CYS A 84 -13.10 -4.15 -4.40
C CYS A 84 -12.26 -3.00 -3.87
N GLY A 85 -11.05 -3.32 -3.44
CA GLY A 85 -10.16 -2.41 -2.75
C GLY A 85 -10.49 -2.45 -1.27
N GLU A 86 -9.51 -2.65 -0.40
CA GLU A 86 -9.73 -2.45 1.03
C GLU A 86 -9.82 -0.94 1.31
N TRP A 87 -10.31 -0.55 2.49
CA TRP A 87 -10.12 0.79 3.06
C TRP A 87 -8.67 1.33 2.85
N PHE A 88 -7.68 0.44 2.82
CA PHE A 88 -6.29 0.73 2.52
C PHE A 88 -6.05 1.38 1.14
N TYR A 89 -6.79 1.00 0.10
CA TYR A 89 -6.63 1.60 -1.22
C TYR A 89 -6.97 3.10 -1.19
N GLY A 90 -8.12 3.44 -0.60
CA GLY A 90 -8.51 4.84 -0.42
C GLY A 90 -7.51 5.62 0.42
N ALA A 91 -6.91 4.99 1.45
CA ALA A 91 -5.84 5.59 2.23
C ALA A 91 -4.59 5.90 1.38
N ILE A 92 -4.20 5.03 0.44
CA ILE A 92 -3.09 5.30 -0.50
C ILE A 92 -3.43 6.45 -1.45
N VAL A 93 -4.66 6.53 -1.96
CA VAL A 93 -5.10 7.63 -2.83
C VAL A 93 -5.02 8.96 -2.08
N ILE A 94 -5.54 9.02 -0.85
CA ILE A 94 -5.45 10.22 0.00
C ILE A 94 -3.99 10.57 0.28
N ALA A 95 -3.15 9.59 0.63
CA ALA A 95 -1.72 9.83 0.85
C ALA A 95 -1.01 10.34 -0.42
N ALA A 96 -1.40 9.87 -1.61
CA ALA A 96 -0.88 10.40 -2.86
C ALA A 96 -1.32 11.85 -3.07
N VAL A 97 -2.58 12.20 -2.83
CA VAL A 97 -3.07 13.58 -2.95
C VAL A 97 -2.39 14.51 -1.95
N LEU A 98 -2.16 14.06 -0.71
CA LEU A 98 -1.52 14.83 0.35
C LEU A 98 0.02 14.84 0.27
N TRP A 99 0.61 14.07 -0.64
CA TRP A 99 2.05 14.01 -0.79
C TRP A 99 2.74 15.36 -0.99
N PRO A 100 2.24 16.32 -1.81
CA PRO A 100 2.87 17.63 -1.95
C PRO A 100 3.04 18.37 -0.61
N LEU A 101 2.05 18.26 0.28
CA LEU A 101 2.10 18.82 1.62
C LEU A 101 3.13 18.07 2.49
N MET A 102 3.13 16.73 2.46
CA MET A 102 4.08 15.90 3.20
C MET A 102 5.52 16.12 2.73
N ARG A 103 5.73 16.31 1.42
CA ARG A 103 7.01 16.67 0.80
C ARG A 103 7.48 18.04 1.29
N TRP A 104 6.59 19.02 1.34
CA TRP A 104 6.90 20.35 1.86
C TRP A 104 7.29 20.29 3.34
N LEU A 105 6.53 19.55 4.16
CA LEU A 105 6.85 19.32 5.57
C LEU A 105 8.22 18.65 5.74
N LEU A 106 8.50 17.59 4.99
CA LEU A 106 9.78 16.88 5.07
C LEU A 106 10.96 17.77 4.68
N ARG A 107 10.80 18.65 3.69
CA ARG A 107 11.84 19.63 3.30
C ARG A 107 12.04 20.75 4.32
N ARG A 108 10.99 21.15 5.05
CA ARG A 108 11.04 22.25 6.03
C ARG A 108 11.45 21.79 7.43
N ALA A 109 10.84 20.73 7.94
CA ALA A 109 11.05 20.21 9.30
C ALA A 109 12.13 19.12 9.37
N GLY A 110 12.61 18.64 8.21
CA GLY A 110 13.55 17.53 8.14
C GLY A 110 12.95 16.21 8.61
N VAL A 111 13.78 15.16 8.63
CA VAL A 111 13.37 13.81 9.04
C VAL A 111 12.90 13.80 10.49
N ALA A 112 13.67 14.40 11.42
CA ALA A 112 13.34 14.38 12.84
C ALA A 112 12.00 15.09 13.14
N GLY A 113 11.76 16.27 12.56
CA GLY A 113 10.49 16.98 12.72
C GLY A 113 9.31 16.23 12.08
N SER A 114 9.53 15.55 10.96
CA SER A 114 8.50 14.71 10.33
C SER A 114 8.14 13.50 11.19
N VAL A 115 9.13 12.82 11.77
CA VAL A 115 8.91 11.71 12.70
C VAL A 115 8.17 12.19 13.96
N ALA A 116 8.57 13.34 14.52
CA ALA A 116 7.86 13.92 15.67
C ALA A 116 6.39 14.21 15.36
N LEU A 117 6.09 14.74 14.17
CA LEU A 117 4.72 14.97 13.72
C LEU A 117 3.92 13.67 13.62
N VAL A 118 4.52 12.59 13.10
CA VAL A 118 3.88 11.26 13.06
C VAL A 118 3.53 10.80 14.46
N VAL A 119 4.49 10.86 15.39
CA VAL A 119 4.29 10.44 16.79
C VAL A 119 3.15 11.23 17.44
N VAL A 120 3.11 12.55 17.26
CA VAL A 120 2.04 13.40 17.80
C VAL A 120 0.68 13.06 17.15
N ALA A 121 0.63 12.93 15.83
CA ALA A 121 -0.61 12.63 15.11
C ALA A 121 -1.20 11.27 15.52
N GLU A 122 -0.35 10.26 15.73
CA GLU A 122 -0.77 8.93 16.17
C GLU A 122 -1.15 8.90 17.63
N ALA A 123 -0.46 9.65 18.50
CA ALA A 123 -0.87 9.82 19.89
C ALA A 123 -2.26 10.47 19.98
N LEU A 124 -2.53 11.51 19.19
CA LEU A 124 -3.86 12.13 19.12
C LEU A 124 -4.92 11.17 18.56
N ALA A 125 -4.60 10.39 17.52
CA ALA A 125 -5.50 9.37 16.99
C ALA A 125 -5.82 8.30 18.04
N PHE A 126 -4.83 7.90 18.82
CA PHE A 126 -4.99 6.96 19.93
C PHE A 126 -5.89 7.52 21.03
N LEU A 127 -5.73 8.80 21.38
CA LEU A 127 -6.59 9.46 22.36
C LEU A 127 -8.04 9.60 21.86
N ALA A 128 -8.24 9.84 20.55
CA ALA A 128 -9.56 10.06 19.97
C ALA A 128 -10.34 8.74 19.71
N LEU A 129 -9.65 7.68 19.27
CA LEU A 129 -10.27 6.42 18.84
C LEU A 129 -10.18 5.31 19.90
N GLY A 130 -9.51 5.58 21.03
CA GLY A 130 -9.32 4.61 22.10
C GLY A 130 -8.46 3.43 21.68
N ARG A 131 -8.65 2.28 22.33
CA ARG A 131 -7.87 1.04 22.06
C ARG A 131 -8.46 0.16 20.97
N ASP A 132 -9.46 0.63 20.21
CA ASP A 132 -10.00 -0.15 19.11
C ASP A 132 -8.93 -0.29 18.02
N ALA A 133 -8.25 -1.45 18.05
CA ALA A 133 -7.21 -1.78 17.12
C ALA A 133 -7.70 -1.70 15.67
N THR A 134 -8.99 -1.99 15.44
CA THR A 134 -9.60 -1.97 14.12
C THR A 134 -9.94 -0.57 13.61
N LEU A 135 -10.14 0.40 14.51
CA LEU A 135 -10.31 1.81 14.16
C LEU A 135 -8.96 2.50 13.95
N LEU A 136 -8.00 2.21 14.83
CA LEU A 136 -6.69 2.86 14.81
C LEU A 136 -5.89 2.57 13.54
N TRP A 137 -5.76 1.30 13.15
CA TRP A 137 -4.97 0.93 11.95
C TRP A 137 -5.55 1.46 10.63
N ARG A 138 -6.86 1.76 10.59
CA ARG A 138 -7.54 2.35 9.41
C ARG A 138 -7.58 3.87 9.45
N SER A 139 -7.25 4.46 10.60
CA SER A 139 -7.29 5.90 10.78
C SER A 139 -6.33 6.61 9.83
N LEU A 140 -6.75 7.78 9.35
CA LEU A 140 -5.95 8.57 8.42
C LEU A 140 -4.58 8.94 9.00
N PRO A 141 -4.46 9.36 10.28
CA PRO A 141 -3.16 9.68 10.88
C PRO A 141 -2.16 8.52 10.81
N VAL A 142 -2.59 7.31 11.14
CA VAL A 142 -1.73 6.11 11.09
C VAL A 142 -1.33 5.75 9.67
N CYS A 143 -2.27 5.87 8.71
CA CYS A 143 -1.98 5.59 7.30
C CYS A 143 -0.98 6.59 6.71
N LEU A 144 -1.19 7.89 6.96
CA LEU A 144 -0.28 8.96 6.54
C LEU A 144 1.05 8.87 7.28
N GLY A 145 1.03 8.54 8.58
CA GLY A 145 2.22 8.29 9.39
C GLY A 145 3.08 7.19 8.80
N SER A 146 2.47 6.04 8.51
CA SER A 146 3.11 4.92 7.81
C SER A 146 3.66 5.30 6.44
N TYR A 147 3.02 6.22 5.73
CA TYR A 147 3.50 6.72 4.44
C TYR A 147 4.73 7.63 4.63
N LEU A 148 4.65 8.60 5.55
CA LEU A 148 5.69 9.56 5.85
C LEU A 148 6.94 8.91 6.45
N LEU A 149 6.77 7.92 7.33
CA LEU A 149 7.87 7.14 7.89
C LEU A 149 8.65 6.42 6.79
N GLY A 150 7.97 5.91 5.76
CA GLY A 150 8.64 5.34 4.59
C GLY A 150 9.49 6.37 3.84
N ALA A 151 8.96 7.58 3.65
CA ALA A 151 9.71 8.69 3.06
C ALA A 151 10.91 9.11 3.92
N CYS A 152 10.76 9.11 5.24
CA CYS A 152 11.83 9.42 6.19
C CYS A 152 12.97 8.40 6.10
N VAL A 153 12.65 7.10 6.12
CA VAL A 153 13.67 6.03 6.02
C VAL A 153 14.47 6.14 4.74
N SER A 154 13.85 6.48 3.60
CA SER A 154 14.57 6.64 2.33
C SER A 154 15.51 7.85 2.28
N GLU A 155 15.34 8.83 3.16
CA GLU A 155 16.24 10.00 3.24
C GLU A 155 17.36 9.84 4.28
N VAL A 156 17.18 8.95 5.25
CA VAL A 156 18.22 8.65 6.22
C VAL A 156 19.32 7.83 5.54
N ARG A 157 20.52 8.39 5.49
CA ARG A 157 21.72 7.61 5.19
C ARG A 157 22.04 6.74 6.40
N LEU A 158 21.75 5.45 6.28
CA LEU A 158 22.08 4.42 7.25
C LEU A 158 23.59 4.05 7.15
N THR A 159 24.49 5.04 7.15
CA THR A 159 25.96 4.81 7.22
C THR A 159 26.67 5.99 7.91
N ARG A 160 27.44 5.74 8.99
CA ARG A 160 28.89 5.40 9.00
C ARG A 160 29.26 4.02 9.62
N ASN A 161 28.32 3.32 10.28
CA ASN A 161 28.51 1.98 10.87
C ASN A 161 27.32 1.06 10.55
N VAL A 162 27.58 0.01 9.75
CA VAL A 162 26.58 -0.94 9.24
C VAL A 162 25.97 -1.78 10.36
N VAL A 163 26.79 -2.19 11.33
CA VAL A 163 26.34 -3.03 12.45
C VAL A 163 25.36 -2.25 13.32
N ALA A 164 25.65 -0.98 13.59
CA ALA A 164 24.73 -0.11 14.34
C ALA A 164 23.40 0.08 13.60
N SER A 165 23.45 0.32 12.29
CA SER A 165 22.25 0.52 11.47
C SER A 165 21.39 -0.75 11.36
N ALA A 166 22.03 -1.91 11.17
CA ALA A 166 21.35 -3.20 11.18
C ALA A 166 20.73 -3.51 12.56
N SER A 167 21.43 -3.17 13.63
CA SER A 167 20.95 -3.34 15.01
C SER A 167 19.71 -2.48 15.28
N VAL A 168 19.68 -1.23 14.83
CA VAL A 168 18.49 -0.36 14.95
C VAL A 168 17.30 -0.96 14.19
N CYS A 169 17.52 -1.47 12.98
CA CYS A 169 16.44 -2.09 12.21
C CYS A 169 15.94 -3.40 12.86
N ALA A 170 16.85 -4.23 13.38
CA ALA A 170 16.51 -5.44 14.10
C ALA A 170 15.75 -5.14 15.40
N VAL A 171 16.18 -4.14 16.17
CA VAL A 171 15.47 -3.70 17.38
C VAL A 171 14.07 -3.20 17.04
N ALA A 172 13.90 -2.39 15.98
CA ALA A 172 12.57 -1.95 15.54
C ALA A 172 11.69 -3.15 15.17
N PHE A 173 12.20 -4.10 14.38
CA PHE A 173 11.48 -5.31 14.01
C PHE A 173 11.06 -6.14 15.23
N LEU A 174 12.00 -6.46 16.12
CA LEU A 174 11.76 -7.26 17.32
C LEU A 174 10.82 -6.55 18.30
N SER A 175 10.94 -5.23 18.45
CA SER A 175 10.03 -4.43 19.29
C SER A 175 8.58 -4.53 18.81
N GLY A 176 8.37 -4.52 17.49
CA GLY A 176 7.03 -4.71 16.90
C GLY A 176 6.45 -6.11 17.12
N LEU A 177 7.29 -7.14 17.27
CA LEU A 177 6.85 -8.52 17.54
C LEU A 177 6.64 -8.81 19.03
N ILE A 178 7.50 -8.29 19.89
CA ILE A 178 7.61 -8.70 21.30
C ILE A 178 6.78 -7.80 22.22
N ILE A 179 6.68 -6.49 21.94
CA ILE A 179 6.02 -5.56 22.85
C ILE A 179 4.51 -5.63 22.66
N VAL A 180 3.88 -6.54 23.41
CA VAL A 180 2.42 -6.80 23.36
C VAL A 180 1.61 -5.57 23.80
N GLY A 181 2.17 -4.70 24.65
CA GLY A 181 1.50 -3.50 25.16
C GLY A 181 1.38 -2.33 24.18
N LEU A 182 2.03 -2.38 23.02
CA LEU A 182 1.91 -1.34 22.01
C LEU A 182 0.62 -1.50 21.19
N PRO A 183 -0.03 -0.39 20.77
CA PRO A 183 -1.15 -0.45 19.85
C PRO A 183 -0.75 -1.21 18.57
N PRO A 184 -1.61 -2.09 18.03
CA PRO A 184 -1.27 -2.90 16.85
C PRO A 184 -0.77 -2.08 15.66
N ALA A 185 -1.35 -0.89 15.45
CA ALA A 185 -0.89 0.06 14.44
C ALA A 185 0.60 0.41 14.56
N VAL A 186 1.05 0.76 15.77
CA VAL A 186 2.45 1.10 16.06
C VAL A 186 3.36 -0.12 15.88
N ARG A 187 2.90 -1.30 16.31
CA ARG A 187 3.66 -2.55 16.12
C ARG A 187 3.90 -2.85 14.64
N PHE A 188 2.87 -2.73 13.80
CA PHE A 188 3.01 -2.96 12.36
C PHE A 188 3.95 -1.95 11.70
N GLN A 189 3.93 -0.70 12.16
CA GLN A 189 4.90 0.29 11.70
C GLN A 189 6.32 -0.05 12.14
N LEU A 190 6.54 -0.50 13.38
CA LEU A 190 7.87 -0.93 13.85
C LEU A 190 8.41 -2.13 13.06
N VAL A 191 7.56 -3.13 12.81
CA VAL A 191 7.89 -4.25 11.91
C VAL A 191 8.23 -3.73 10.51
N GLY A 192 7.39 -2.83 9.97
CA GLY A 192 7.60 -2.21 8.68
C GLY A 192 8.91 -1.42 8.59
N LEU A 193 9.25 -0.64 9.62
CA LEU A 193 10.51 0.12 9.73
C LEU A 193 11.70 -0.81 9.78
N GLY A 194 11.63 -1.91 10.54
CA GLY A 194 12.72 -2.88 10.63
C GLY A 194 12.97 -3.59 9.31
N VAL A 195 11.93 -4.14 8.68
CA VAL A 195 12.05 -4.80 7.37
C VAL A 195 12.52 -3.81 6.30
N PHE A 196 11.89 -2.64 6.22
CA PHE A 196 12.20 -1.68 5.18
C PHE A 196 13.58 -1.03 5.38
N GLY A 197 13.96 -0.74 6.62
CA GLY A 197 15.28 -0.22 6.96
C GLY A 197 16.41 -1.17 6.59
N LEU A 198 16.22 -2.49 6.75
CA LEU A 198 17.19 -3.49 6.29
C LEU A 198 17.33 -3.51 4.76
N VAL A 199 16.22 -3.36 4.03
CA VAL A 199 16.25 -3.25 2.56
C VAL A 199 17.00 -2.00 2.13
N GLU A 200 16.73 -0.86 2.77
CA GLU A 200 17.41 0.41 2.49
C GLU A 200 18.91 0.34 2.80
N LEU A 201 19.29 -0.22 3.95
CA LEU A 201 20.69 -0.43 4.33
C LEU A 201 21.43 -1.28 3.30
N ARG A 202 20.79 -2.36 2.82
CA ARG A 202 21.36 -3.20 1.77
C ARG A 202 21.57 -2.43 0.46
N GLU A 203 20.59 -1.63 0.03
CA GLU A 203 20.73 -0.82 -1.18
C GLU A 203 21.88 0.20 -1.04
N GLN A 204 21.99 0.88 0.11
CA GLN A 204 23.07 1.83 0.36
C GLN A 204 24.46 1.17 0.40
N LEU A 205 24.56 -0.06 0.92
CA LEU A 205 25.81 -0.83 0.89
C LEU A 205 26.26 -1.15 -0.53
N LEU A 206 25.32 -1.59 -1.38
CA LEU A 206 25.59 -1.86 -2.79
C LEU A 206 26.06 -0.60 -3.53
N GLU A 207 25.48 0.55 -3.22
CA GLU A 207 25.89 1.84 -3.81
C GLU A 207 27.29 2.28 -3.33
N SER A 208 27.62 2.07 -2.05
CA SER A 208 28.91 2.46 -1.47
C SER A 208 30.09 1.55 -1.85
N GLY A 209 29.83 0.26 -2.12
CA GLY A 209 30.84 -0.75 -2.43
C GLY A 209 31.42 -0.70 -3.84
N GLY A 210 31.06 0.31 -4.65
CA GLY A 210 31.63 0.51 -5.98
C GLY A 210 31.14 -0.45 -7.08
N GLU A 211 30.21 -1.37 -6.77
CA GLU A 211 29.49 -2.16 -7.78
C GLU A 211 28.54 -1.27 -8.59
N ARG A 212 29.10 -0.47 -9.51
CA ARG A 212 28.32 0.37 -10.45
C ARG A 212 27.45 -0.43 -11.42
N ARG A 213 27.62 -1.75 -11.46
CA ARG A 213 26.72 -2.66 -12.16
C ARG A 213 26.24 -3.71 -11.15
N PRO A 214 24.94 -3.74 -10.81
CA PRO A 214 24.40 -4.92 -10.16
C PRO A 214 24.76 -6.12 -11.05
N SER A 215 25.27 -7.20 -10.46
CA SER A 215 25.46 -8.46 -11.19
C SER A 215 24.21 -8.75 -12.02
N GLU A 216 24.35 -9.30 -13.23
CA GLU A 216 23.19 -9.46 -14.12
C GLU A 216 22.01 -10.19 -13.44
N GLY A 217 22.32 -11.12 -12.54
CA GLY A 217 21.35 -11.78 -11.66
C GLY A 217 20.62 -10.83 -10.72
N LEU A 218 21.33 -9.90 -10.06
CA LEU A 218 20.74 -8.89 -9.18
C LEU A 218 19.92 -7.84 -9.95
N ALA A 219 20.39 -7.41 -11.13
CA ALA A 219 19.62 -6.54 -12.02
C ALA A 219 18.33 -7.22 -12.50
N ARG A 220 18.41 -8.53 -12.82
CA ARG A 220 17.26 -9.36 -13.18
C ARG A 220 16.31 -9.53 -12.00
N ALA A 221 16.82 -9.83 -10.80
CA ALA A 221 16.03 -9.93 -9.57
C ALA A 221 15.34 -8.61 -9.22
N ARG A 222 16.03 -7.47 -9.37
CA ARG A 222 15.45 -6.13 -9.16
C ARG A 222 14.34 -5.83 -10.16
N ARG A 223 14.53 -6.15 -11.45
CA ARG A 223 13.46 -6.02 -12.46
C ARG A 223 12.26 -6.89 -12.15
N VAL A 224 12.48 -8.12 -11.68
CA VAL A 224 11.42 -9.03 -11.24
C VAL A 224 10.71 -8.46 -10.02
N LEU A 225 11.44 -7.99 -9.00
CA LEU A 225 10.88 -7.35 -7.80
C LEU A 225 10.05 -6.10 -8.10
N VAL A 226 10.51 -5.25 -9.04
CA VAL A 226 9.75 -4.07 -9.47
C VAL A 226 8.49 -4.46 -10.25
N ARG A 227 8.55 -5.53 -11.06
CA ARG A 227 7.34 -6.07 -11.70
C ARG A 227 6.39 -6.69 -10.68
N LEU A 228 6.91 -7.46 -9.72
CA LEU A 228 6.17 -8.04 -8.62
C LEU A 228 5.57 -6.97 -7.70
N SER A 229 6.22 -5.83 -7.49
CA SER A 229 5.65 -4.72 -6.72
C SER A 229 4.53 -3.98 -7.45
N GLY A 230 4.51 -4.02 -8.79
CA GLY A 230 3.33 -3.66 -9.56
C GLY A 230 2.18 -4.65 -9.36
N LEU A 231 2.51 -5.94 -9.15
CA LEU A 231 1.57 -7.03 -8.89
C LEU A 231 1.03 -7.04 -7.45
N THR A 232 1.73 -6.46 -6.47
CA THR A 232 1.30 -6.49 -5.06
C THR A 232 -0.02 -5.75 -4.83
N LEU A 233 -0.30 -4.68 -5.59
CA LEU A 233 -1.57 -3.98 -5.49
C LEU A 233 -2.73 -4.85 -5.99
N TYR A 234 -2.55 -5.54 -7.12
CA TYR A 234 -3.51 -6.52 -7.60
C TYR A 234 -3.69 -7.65 -6.60
N PHE A 235 -2.60 -8.29 -6.16
CA PHE A 235 -2.66 -9.36 -5.17
C PHE A 235 -3.44 -8.93 -3.92
N PHE A 236 -3.20 -7.70 -3.45
CA PHE A 236 -3.89 -7.12 -2.31
C PHE A 236 -5.39 -6.86 -2.56
N MET A 237 -5.79 -6.48 -3.78
CA MET A 237 -7.21 -6.32 -4.13
C MET A 237 -7.92 -7.67 -4.31
N TRP A 238 -7.21 -8.66 -4.85
CA TRP A 238 -7.74 -10.00 -5.14
C TRP A 238 -7.78 -10.92 -3.92
N GLN A 239 -6.82 -10.82 -2.98
CA GLN A 239 -6.86 -11.61 -1.74
C GLN A 239 -8.16 -11.36 -0.95
N PHE A 240 -8.69 -10.13 -0.96
CA PHE A 240 -9.90 -9.80 -0.20
C PHE A 240 -11.14 -10.40 -0.84
N ALA A 241 -11.25 -10.24 -2.16
CA ALA A 241 -12.21 -10.93 -3.00
C ALA A 241 -12.25 -12.43 -2.67
N VAL A 242 -11.07 -13.03 -2.64
CA VAL A 242 -10.87 -14.43 -2.32
C VAL A 242 -11.27 -14.78 -0.89
N ILE A 243 -10.80 -14.06 0.13
CA ILE A 243 -11.14 -14.32 1.54
C ILE A 243 -12.64 -14.17 1.77
N ARG A 244 -13.29 -13.18 1.16
CA ARG A 244 -14.72 -12.91 1.34
C ARG A 244 -15.61 -13.90 0.58
N TRP A 245 -15.11 -14.56 -0.46
CA TRP A 245 -15.93 -15.43 -1.31
C TRP A 245 -15.56 -16.90 -1.25
N ALA A 246 -14.28 -17.24 -1.37
CA ALA A 246 -13.84 -18.63 -1.35
C ALA A 246 -13.99 -19.24 0.05
N VAL A 247 -13.76 -18.47 1.12
CA VAL A 247 -13.90 -18.99 2.49
C VAL A 247 -15.36 -19.30 2.83
N PRO A 248 -16.35 -18.42 2.58
CA PRO A 248 -17.75 -18.77 2.84
C PRO A 248 -18.32 -19.81 1.88
N LEU A 249 -17.87 -19.86 0.61
CA LEU A 249 -18.27 -20.92 -0.34
C LEU A 249 -17.73 -22.29 0.07
N ALA A 250 -16.50 -22.35 0.60
CA ALA A 250 -15.95 -23.57 1.16
C ALA A 250 -16.60 -23.95 2.51
N ALA A 251 -17.05 -22.98 3.29
CA ALA A 251 -17.74 -23.21 4.55
C ALA A 251 -19.23 -23.58 4.40
N GLY A 252 -19.82 -23.41 3.20
CA GLY A 252 -21.24 -23.62 2.94
C GLY A 252 -21.62 -25.02 2.45
N SER A 253 -20.66 -25.88 2.17
CA SER A 253 -20.90 -27.28 1.79
C SER A 253 -19.60 -28.07 1.92
N VAL A 254 -19.67 -29.20 2.62
CA VAL A 254 -18.64 -30.23 2.81
C VAL A 254 -17.81 -30.06 4.08
N ASP A 255 -17.77 -31.13 4.87
CA ASP A 255 -16.89 -31.43 6.02
C ASP A 255 -15.38 -31.44 5.66
N HIS A 256 -14.93 -30.55 4.76
CA HIS A 256 -13.53 -30.33 4.47
C HIS A 256 -13.08 -29.05 5.14
N ALA A 257 -12.22 -29.20 6.16
CA ALA A 257 -11.47 -28.09 6.72
C ALA A 257 -10.67 -27.44 5.58
N PHE A 258 -10.93 -26.15 5.32
CA PHE A 258 -10.20 -25.34 4.35
C PHE A 258 -8.70 -25.52 4.55
N GLY A 259 -8.10 -26.33 3.68
CA GLY A 259 -6.76 -26.86 3.91
C GLY A 259 -5.69 -25.92 3.37
N ALA A 260 -4.44 -26.18 3.73
CA ALA A 260 -3.31 -25.49 3.12
C ALA A 260 -3.33 -25.63 1.59
N PHE A 261 -3.78 -26.77 1.05
CA PHE A 261 -3.88 -27.01 -0.39
C PHE A 261 -4.88 -26.08 -1.09
N ASP A 262 -6.07 -25.87 -0.50
CA ASP A 262 -7.07 -24.94 -1.04
C ASP A 262 -6.56 -23.51 -1.02
N TYR A 263 -5.91 -23.11 0.08
CA TYR A 263 -5.27 -21.80 0.20
C TYR A 263 -4.17 -21.60 -0.85
N TRP A 264 -3.32 -22.60 -1.09
CA TRP A 264 -2.22 -22.50 -2.07
C TRP A 264 -2.73 -22.56 -3.51
N GLY A 265 -3.72 -23.40 -3.83
CA GLY A 265 -4.34 -23.44 -5.16
C GLY A 265 -5.02 -22.11 -5.52
N LEU A 266 -5.70 -21.52 -4.53
CA LEU A 266 -6.32 -20.21 -4.63
C LEU A 266 -5.28 -19.08 -4.72
N ALA A 267 -4.17 -19.18 -3.99
CA ALA A 267 -3.05 -18.26 -4.12
C ALA A 267 -2.44 -18.32 -5.54
N VAL A 268 -2.34 -19.51 -6.14
CA VAL A 268 -1.90 -19.68 -7.54
C VAL A 268 -2.87 -19.02 -8.52
N ILE A 269 -4.19 -19.20 -8.34
CA ILE A 269 -5.21 -18.51 -9.16
C ILE A 269 -5.07 -16.99 -9.01
N VAL A 270 -4.93 -16.47 -7.78
CA VAL A 270 -4.70 -15.05 -7.53
C VAL A 270 -3.44 -14.57 -8.22
N ILE A 271 -2.33 -15.32 -8.15
CA ILE A 271 -1.07 -14.99 -8.82
C ILE A 271 -1.25 -14.95 -10.35
N LEU A 272 -1.95 -15.92 -10.94
CA LEU A 272 -2.18 -15.99 -12.38
C LEU A 272 -3.09 -14.85 -12.87
N VAL A 273 -4.20 -14.57 -12.16
CA VAL A 273 -5.10 -13.45 -12.45
C VAL A 273 -4.37 -12.11 -12.27
N THR A 274 -3.56 -12.00 -11.23
CA THR A 274 -2.73 -10.82 -10.95
C THR A 274 -1.67 -10.61 -12.05
N ALA A 275 -1.01 -11.68 -12.50
CA ALA A 275 -0.04 -11.63 -13.60
C ALA A 275 -0.68 -11.18 -14.91
N LEU A 276 -1.87 -11.72 -15.23
CA LEU A 276 -2.65 -11.33 -16.40
C LEU A 276 -3.10 -9.85 -16.30
N ALA A 277 -3.63 -9.45 -15.15
CA ALA A 277 -4.12 -8.10 -14.90
C ALA A 277 -3.01 -7.04 -15.01
N ALA A 278 -1.81 -7.33 -14.52
CA ALA A 278 -0.67 -6.45 -14.70
C ALA A 278 -0.15 -6.42 -16.14
N ALA A 279 -0.19 -7.54 -16.87
CA ALA A 279 0.18 -7.56 -18.29
C ALA A 279 -0.75 -6.67 -19.11
N LEU A 280 -2.07 -6.79 -18.89
CA LEU A 280 -3.09 -5.95 -19.52
C LEU A 280 -2.90 -4.48 -19.17
N THR A 281 -2.64 -4.16 -17.90
CA THR A 281 -2.44 -2.78 -17.47
C THR A 281 -1.15 -2.17 -18.00
N GLN A 282 -0.07 -2.95 -18.12
CA GLN A 282 1.16 -2.46 -18.77
C GLN A 282 0.93 -2.12 -20.24
N GLN A 283 0.10 -2.89 -20.96
CA GLN A 283 -0.28 -2.54 -22.32
C GLN A 283 -1.16 -1.28 -22.35
N LEU A 284 -2.13 -1.18 -21.44
CA LEU A 284 -3.00 -0.01 -21.32
C LEU A 284 -2.20 1.27 -20.99
N GLU A 285 -1.27 1.20 -20.03
CA GLU A 285 -0.40 2.32 -19.67
C GLU A 285 0.46 2.78 -20.84
N ARG A 286 0.98 1.85 -21.66
CA ARG A 286 1.76 2.19 -22.86
C ARG A 286 0.87 2.88 -23.90
N GLY A 287 -0.29 2.31 -24.23
CA GLY A 287 -1.23 2.91 -25.17
C GLY A 287 -1.71 4.29 -24.74
N ILE A 288 -2.00 4.50 -23.45
CA ILE A 288 -2.39 5.82 -22.92
C ILE A 288 -1.22 6.82 -23.01
N ARG A 289 0.02 6.39 -22.78
CA ARG A 289 1.18 7.29 -22.91
C ARG A 289 1.45 7.67 -24.36
N GLU A 290 1.28 6.74 -25.29
CA GLU A 290 1.41 6.97 -26.74
C GLU A 290 0.30 7.87 -27.27
N PHE A 291 -0.92 7.78 -26.73
CA PHE A 291 -2.05 8.61 -27.12
C PHE A 291 -1.98 10.06 -26.60
N VAL A 292 -1.30 10.29 -25.48
CA VAL A 292 -1.23 11.62 -24.83
C VAL A 292 0.14 12.31 -25.02
N ALA A 293 1.07 11.68 -25.72
CA ALA A 293 2.32 12.30 -26.17
C ALA A 293 2.10 13.01 -27.51
#